data_AF-A0A3B8QNL9-F1
#
_entry.id   AF-A0A3B8QNL9-F1
#
_cell.length_a   1.000
_cell.length_b   1.000
_cell.length_c   1.000
_cell.angle_alpha   90.00
_cell.angle_beta   90.00
_cell.angle_gamma   90.00
#
_symmetry.space_group_name_H-M   'P 1'
#
loop_
_entity.id
_entity.type
_entity.pdbx_description
1 polymer ?
#
loop_
_entity_poly.entity_id
_entity_poly.type
_entity_poly.pdbx_seq_one_letter_code
_entity_poly.pdbx_strand_id
1 'polypeptide(L)'
;MRRSIGLTAYRSLIRQRKLSYFEPSCPRPEGELIWIHAAEAGENRPIDDLAFQILQIRGHCNVLVTTPYDPTQILINNDTILDIIPGEHPLETDAFIKHWRPDVVIWAWGGLRPNLIQSAAESGAHMMLIDAAEDGFESRIDRWLPEIPKYSLAKFKTVMARSEKAKLRL
;
A
#
# COMPACT_ATOMS: atom_id res chain seq x y z
N MET A 1 -16.59 -12.48 -10.68
CA MET A 1 -15.21 -11.99 -10.87
C MET A 1 -14.36 -13.12 -11.45
N ARG A 2 -13.67 -12.92 -12.58
CA ARG A 2 -12.73 -13.91 -13.13
C ARG A 2 -11.49 -13.94 -12.22
N ARG A 3 -11.14 -15.11 -11.69
CA ARG A 3 -9.89 -15.30 -10.92
C ARG A 3 -8.70 -15.11 -11.87
N SER A 4 -7.77 -14.23 -11.52
CA SER A 4 -6.53 -14.06 -12.28
C SER A 4 -5.65 -15.30 -12.07
N ILE A 5 -5.32 -15.97 -13.18
CA ILE A 5 -4.40 -17.12 -13.18
C ILE A 5 -3.02 -16.67 -12.67
N GLY A 6 -2.57 -15.49 -13.09
CA GLY A 6 -1.33 -14.89 -12.62
C GLY A 6 -1.30 -14.69 -11.10
N LEU A 7 -2.37 -14.13 -10.51
CA LEU A 7 -2.43 -13.93 -9.05
C LEU A 7 -2.40 -15.27 -8.29
N THR A 8 -3.00 -16.31 -8.87
CA THR A 8 -2.99 -17.65 -8.27
C THR A 8 -1.59 -18.26 -8.32
N ALA A 9 -0.88 -18.13 -9.44
CA ALA A 9 0.51 -18.56 -9.57
C ALA A 9 1.43 -17.77 -8.63
N TYR A 10 1.26 -16.45 -8.56
CA TYR A 10 1.98 -15.56 -7.64
C TYR A 10 1.79 -16.01 -6.18
N ARG A 11 0.55 -16.23 -5.75
CA ARG A 11 0.24 -16.72 -4.39
C ARG A 11 0.89 -18.07 -4.09
N SER A 12 0.96 -18.97 -5.07
CA SER A 12 1.64 -20.26 -4.91
C SER A 12 3.15 -20.10 -4.68
N LEU A 13 3.80 -19.14 -5.36
CA LEU A 13 5.23 -18.86 -5.18
C LEU A 13 5.50 -18.22 -3.81
N ILE A 14 4.68 -17.26 -3.40
CA ILE A 14 4.88 -16.55 -2.13
C ILE A 14 4.60 -17.43 -0.90
N ARG A 15 3.70 -18.41 -1.00
CA ARG A 15 3.42 -19.38 0.08
C ARG A 15 4.63 -20.19 0.54
N GLN A 16 5.68 -20.26 -0.26
CA GLN A 16 6.92 -20.95 0.11
C GLN A 16 7.84 -20.08 0.99
N ARG A 17 7.52 -18.79 1.18
CA ARG A 17 8.27 -17.89 2.07
C ARG A 17 7.88 -18.14 3.53
N LYS A 18 8.84 -17.94 4.44
CA LYS A 18 8.63 -18.05 5.89
C LYS A 18 7.52 -17.09 6.31
N LEU A 19 6.50 -17.63 6.99
CA LEU A 19 5.42 -16.85 7.58
C LEU A 19 5.98 -16.04 8.76
N SER A 20 5.77 -14.73 8.72
CA SER A 20 5.90 -13.85 9.87
C SER A 20 4.52 -13.69 10.52
N TYR A 21 4.46 -13.45 11.83
CA TYR A 21 3.22 -12.99 12.45
C TYR A 21 3.16 -11.47 12.32
N PHE A 22 2.02 -10.96 11.84
CA PHE A 22 1.74 -9.54 11.90
C PHE A 22 1.40 -9.17 13.34
N GLU A 23 2.17 -8.25 13.92
CA GLU A 23 1.93 -7.66 15.24
C GLU A 23 1.71 -6.15 15.05
N PRO A 24 0.49 -5.63 15.28
CA PRO A 24 0.21 -4.22 15.08
C PRO A 24 0.90 -3.36 16.14
N SER A 25 1.37 -2.18 15.73
CA SER A 25 2.00 -1.22 16.65
C SER A 25 1.05 -0.69 17.74
N CYS A 26 -0.25 -0.61 17.45
CA CYS A 26 -1.30 -0.26 18.42
C CYS A 26 -2.69 -0.75 17.99
N PRO A 27 -3.71 -0.72 18.87
CA PRO A 27 -5.09 -0.95 18.49
C PRO A 27 -5.58 0.04 17.42
N ARG A 28 -6.43 -0.40 16.48
CA ARG A 28 -7.04 0.51 15.51
C ARG A 28 -7.85 1.59 16.25
N PRO A 29 -7.63 2.89 15.99
CA PRO A 29 -8.46 3.95 16.56
C PRO A 29 -9.88 3.93 15.99
N GLU A 30 -10.81 4.51 16.74
CA GLU A 30 -12.18 4.72 16.28
C GLU A 30 -12.25 5.80 15.18
N GLY A 31 -13.21 5.66 14.26
CA GLY A 31 -13.43 6.59 13.16
C GLY A 31 -12.76 6.23 11.84
N GLU A 32 -12.71 7.20 10.92
CA GLU A 32 -12.12 7.07 9.59
C GLU A 32 -10.60 6.85 9.70
N LEU A 33 -10.07 5.88 8.96
CA LEU A 33 -8.63 5.61 8.85
C LEU A 33 -8.16 5.73 7.40
N ILE A 34 -7.23 6.65 7.18
CA ILE A 34 -6.53 6.82 5.91
C ILE A 34 -5.17 6.17 6.03
N TRP A 35 -4.92 5.14 5.22
CA TRP A 35 -3.63 4.46 5.18
C TRP A 35 -2.79 4.99 4.01
N ILE A 36 -1.63 5.56 4.32
CA ILE A 36 -0.62 5.98 3.35
C ILE A 36 0.52 4.95 3.34
N HIS A 37 0.79 4.34 2.19
CA HIS A 37 1.92 3.44 2.01
C HIS A 37 3.02 4.09 1.17
N ALA A 38 4.17 4.30 1.80
CA ALA A 38 5.39 4.79 1.18
C ALA A 38 6.24 3.61 0.68
N ALA A 39 6.08 3.22 -0.58
CA ALA A 39 6.66 1.97 -1.08
C ALA A 39 8.16 2.02 -1.40
N GLU A 40 8.73 3.22 -1.58
CA GLU A 40 10.13 3.42 -2.00
C GLU A 40 10.97 4.08 -0.91
N ALA A 41 12.27 3.83 -0.92
CA ALA A 41 13.22 4.49 -0.04
C ALA A 41 13.52 5.88 -0.60
N GLY A 42 13.26 6.91 0.20
CA GLY A 42 13.54 8.28 -0.18
C GLY A 42 13.33 9.23 1.00
N GLU A 43 13.46 10.53 0.75
CA GLU A 43 13.03 11.53 1.73
C GLU A 43 11.52 11.38 1.96
N ASN A 44 11.12 10.99 3.18
CA ASN A 44 9.72 10.78 3.54
C ASN A 44 8.93 12.09 3.75
N ARG A 45 9.58 13.25 3.61
CA ARG A 45 8.95 14.57 3.78
C ARG A 45 7.65 14.75 2.99
N PRO A 46 7.53 14.31 1.72
CA PRO A 46 6.26 14.44 0.99
C PRO A 46 5.11 13.64 1.62
N ILE A 47 5.41 12.53 2.29
CA ILE A 47 4.43 11.70 3.00
C ILE A 47 4.04 12.35 4.31
N ASP A 48 5.00 12.94 5.02
CA ASP A 48 4.78 13.70 6.24
C ASP A 48 3.89 14.92 5.97
N ASP A 49 4.23 15.69 4.95
CA ASP A 49 3.45 16.84 4.51
C ASP A 49 2.02 16.42 4.11
N LEU A 50 1.88 15.31 3.37
CA LEU A 50 0.57 14.80 2.99
C LEU A 50 -0.26 14.36 4.20
N ALA A 51 0.31 13.59 5.13
CA ALA A 51 -0.35 13.16 6.35
C ALA A 51 -0.80 14.37 7.18
N PHE A 52 0.08 15.35 7.36
CA PHE A 52 -0.22 16.58 8.07
C PHE A 52 -1.37 17.36 7.41
N GLN A 53 -1.32 17.59 6.10
CA GLN A 53 -2.37 18.31 5.38
C GLN A 53 -3.72 17.60 5.46
N ILE A 54 -3.75 16.26 5.37
CA ILE A 54 -4.98 15.47 5.53
C ILE A 54 -5.61 15.71 6.91
N LEU A 55 -4.80 15.64 7.97
CA LEU A 55 -5.26 15.88 9.34
C LEU A 55 -5.78 17.31 9.52
N GLN A 56 -5.09 18.31 8.97
CA GLN A 56 -5.52 19.72 9.06
C GLN A 56 -6.84 19.98 8.32
N ILE A 57 -7.04 19.36 7.16
CA ILE A 57 -8.22 19.60 6.31
C ILE A 57 -9.43 18.82 6.81
N ARG A 58 -9.26 17.56 7.24
CA ARG A 58 -10.39 16.69 7.63
C ARG A 58 -10.73 16.74 9.12
N GLY A 59 -9.75 17.01 10.00
CA GLY A 59 -9.92 17.19 11.46
C GLY A 59 -10.43 15.98 12.27
N HIS A 60 -11.12 15.03 11.64
CA HIS A 60 -11.79 13.88 12.26
C HIS A 60 -11.41 12.55 11.59
N CYS A 61 -10.16 12.38 11.20
CA CYS A 61 -9.64 11.13 10.65
C CYS A 61 -8.31 10.76 11.32
N ASN A 62 -7.99 9.48 11.27
CA ASN A 62 -6.71 8.94 11.69
C ASN A 62 -5.86 8.66 10.45
N VAL A 63 -4.55 8.86 10.53
CA VAL A 63 -3.63 8.52 9.46
C VAL A 63 -2.70 7.39 9.92
N LEU A 64 -2.64 6.32 9.14
CA LEU A 64 -1.66 5.24 9.27
C LEU A 64 -0.61 5.41 8.18
N VAL A 65 0.66 5.44 8.53
CA VAL A 65 1.77 5.47 7.58
C VAL A 65 2.57 4.17 7.70
N THR A 66 2.82 3.52 6.57
CA THR A 66 3.71 2.35 6.50
C THR A 66 4.79 2.53 5.46
N THR A 67 5.98 2.06 5.77
CA THR A 67 7.16 2.05 4.89
C THR A 67 7.87 0.70 5.01
N PRO A 68 8.54 0.19 3.96
CA PRO A 68 9.37 -1.01 4.07
C PRO A 68 10.74 -0.75 4.74
N TYR A 69 11.05 0.51 5.07
CA TYR A 69 12.32 0.91 5.70
C TYR A 69 12.13 1.32 7.16
N ASP A 70 13.23 1.68 7.83
CA ASP A 70 13.19 2.11 9.23
C ASP A 70 12.28 3.34 9.42
N PRO A 71 11.14 3.20 10.13
CA PRO A 71 10.16 4.26 10.29
C PRO A 71 10.66 5.41 11.17
N THR A 72 11.81 5.27 11.85
CA THR A 72 12.41 6.33 12.67
C THR A 72 12.83 7.57 11.88
N GLN A 73 12.90 7.47 10.54
CA GLN A 73 13.20 8.60 9.66
C GLN A 73 11.96 9.41 9.27
N ILE A 74 10.77 9.00 9.70
CA ILE A 74 9.52 9.67 9.40
C ILE A 74 9.18 10.60 10.57
N LEU A 75 9.14 11.91 10.32
CA LEU A 75 8.90 12.92 11.35
C LEU A 75 7.40 13.07 11.54
N ILE A 76 6.85 12.18 12.36
CA ILE A 76 5.42 12.06 12.52
C ILE A 76 4.91 12.89 13.70
N ASN A 77 3.86 13.69 13.46
CA ASN A 77 3.11 14.37 14.52
C ASN A 77 2.36 13.35 15.39
N ASN A 78 2.04 13.72 16.64
CA ASN A 78 1.38 12.82 17.62
C ASN A 78 0.08 12.13 17.13
N ASP A 79 -0.57 12.66 16.08
CA ASP A 79 -1.87 12.19 15.58
C ASP A 79 -1.78 11.21 14.40
N THR A 80 -0.57 10.73 14.06
CA THR A 80 -0.39 9.75 12.98
C THR A 80 0.27 8.48 13.53
N ILE A 81 -0.20 7.35 13.05
CA ILE A 81 0.21 6.01 13.46
C ILE A 81 1.28 5.52 12.50
N LEU A 82 2.40 5.06 13.05
CA LEU A 82 3.44 4.33 12.31
C LEU A 82 3.25 2.83 12.53
N ASP A 83 3.28 2.07 11.44
CA ASP A 83 3.34 0.61 11.52
C ASP A 83 4.24 0.02 10.41
N ILE A 84 4.71 -1.19 10.63
CA ILE A 84 5.53 -1.91 9.67
C ILE A 84 4.62 -2.59 8.65
N ILE A 85 4.97 -2.47 7.37
CA ILE A 85 4.25 -3.18 6.30
C ILE A 85 4.35 -4.71 6.50
N PRO A 86 3.26 -5.48 6.40
CA PRO A 86 3.31 -6.93 6.61
C PRO A 86 4.06 -7.63 5.48
N GLY A 87 4.38 -8.92 5.63
CA GLY A 87 4.84 -9.75 4.51
C GLY A 87 3.84 -9.82 3.35
N GLU A 88 4.24 -10.42 2.22
CA GLU A 88 3.33 -10.65 1.07
C GLU A 88 2.54 -11.95 1.20
N HIS A 89 2.71 -12.70 2.30
CA HIS A 89 1.97 -13.92 2.53
C HIS A 89 0.48 -13.59 2.74
N PRO A 90 -0.47 -14.29 2.07
CA PRO A 90 -1.90 -13.96 2.15
C PRO A 90 -2.44 -13.86 3.58
N LEU A 91 -1.98 -14.73 4.49
CA LEU A 91 -2.39 -14.68 5.90
C LEU A 91 -1.89 -13.42 6.62
N GLU A 92 -0.70 -12.93 6.29
CA GLU A 92 -0.14 -11.71 6.88
C GLU A 92 -0.85 -10.47 6.34
N THR A 93 -1.08 -10.42 5.01
CA THR A 93 -1.81 -9.32 4.38
C THR A 93 -3.24 -9.24 4.88
N ASP A 94 -3.93 -10.38 5.01
CA ASP A 94 -5.31 -10.42 5.49
C ASP A 94 -5.39 -10.06 6.98
N ALA A 95 -4.41 -10.46 7.81
CA ALA A 95 -4.34 -10.05 9.21
C ALA A 95 -4.14 -8.53 9.35
N PHE A 96 -3.23 -7.95 8.58
CA PHE A 96 -2.98 -6.51 8.56
C PHE A 96 -4.23 -5.73 8.15
N ILE A 97 -4.86 -6.09 7.03
CA ILE A 97 -6.06 -5.41 6.53
C ILE A 97 -7.26 -5.63 7.45
N LYS A 98 -7.39 -6.80 8.07
CA LYS A 98 -8.46 -7.06 9.05
C LYS A 98 -8.32 -6.21 10.31
N HIS A 99 -7.10 -6.03 10.81
CA HIS A 99 -6.83 -5.19 11.98
C HIS A 99 -7.03 -3.72 11.64
N TRP A 100 -6.32 -3.23 10.62
CA TRP A 100 -6.32 -1.82 10.30
C TRP A 100 -7.55 -1.38 9.56
N ARG A 101 -8.26 -2.22 8.80
CA ARG A 101 -9.55 -1.93 8.12
C ARG A 101 -9.64 -0.54 7.47
N PRO A 102 -8.68 -0.12 6.63
CA PRO A 102 -8.62 1.26 6.13
C PRO A 102 -9.87 1.64 5.32
N ASP A 103 -10.29 2.91 5.46
CA ASP A 103 -11.38 3.49 4.68
C ASP A 103 -10.86 4.04 3.34
N VAL A 104 -9.64 4.57 3.36
CA VAL A 104 -8.91 5.07 2.18
C VAL A 104 -7.50 4.51 2.21
N VAL A 105 -6.98 4.12 1.04
CA VAL A 105 -5.58 3.75 0.84
C VAL A 105 -4.95 4.68 -0.18
N ILE A 106 -3.87 5.33 0.22
CA ILE A 106 -3.01 6.15 -0.64
C ILE A 106 -1.69 5.39 -0.80
N TRP A 107 -1.48 4.83 -1.97
CA TRP A 107 -0.26 4.13 -2.33
C TRP A 107 0.66 5.09 -3.07
N ALA A 108 1.91 5.28 -2.64
CA ALA A 108 2.82 6.22 -3.26
C ALA A 108 3.91 5.50 -4.10
N TRP A 109 4.28 6.13 -5.22
CA TRP A 109 5.39 5.78 -6.11
C TRP A 109 5.27 4.50 -6.95
N GLY A 110 5.13 3.35 -6.30
CA GLY A 110 5.34 2.07 -6.95
C GLY A 110 5.45 0.93 -5.95
N GLY A 111 6.31 -0.05 -6.21
CA GLY A 111 6.56 -1.16 -5.28
C GLY A 111 5.32 -2.00 -4.99
N LEU A 112 4.53 -2.29 -6.03
CA LEU A 112 3.25 -2.95 -5.90
C LEU A 112 3.35 -4.26 -5.12
N ARG A 113 2.40 -4.44 -4.20
CA ARG A 113 2.25 -5.62 -3.35
C ARG A 113 0.92 -6.31 -3.67
N PRO A 114 0.89 -7.24 -4.64
CA PRO A 114 -0.35 -7.74 -5.21
C PRO A 114 -1.33 -8.33 -4.20
N ASN A 115 -0.84 -9.07 -3.19
CA ASN A 115 -1.73 -9.66 -2.20
C ASN A 115 -2.30 -8.60 -1.25
N LEU A 116 -1.47 -7.64 -0.83
CA LEU A 116 -1.90 -6.58 0.07
C LEU A 116 -2.87 -5.61 -0.61
N ILE A 117 -2.57 -5.20 -1.85
CA ILE A 117 -3.47 -4.37 -2.68
C ILE A 117 -4.81 -5.09 -2.90
N GLN A 118 -4.77 -6.39 -3.20
CA GLN A 118 -5.99 -7.17 -3.38
C GLN A 118 -6.81 -7.23 -2.08
N SER A 119 -6.18 -7.52 -0.94
CA SER A 119 -6.86 -7.63 0.35
C SER A 119 -7.49 -6.29 0.77
N ALA A 120 -6.77 -5.17 0.59
CA ALA A 120 -7.30 -3.83 0.84
C ALA A 120 -8.47 -3.45 -0.08
N ALA A 121 -8.39 -3.80 -1.37
CA ALA A 121 -9.49 -3.56 -2.30
C ALA A 121 -10.72 -4.42 -1.96
N GLU A 122 -10.53 -5.66 -1.52
CA GLU A 122 -11.60 -6.56 -1.08
C GLU A 122 -12.24 -6.11 0.25
N SER A 123 -11.53 -5.38 1.11
CA SER A 123 -12.11 -4.79 2.32
C SER A 123 -13.03 -3.59 2.04
N GLY A 124 -13.11 -3.14 0.79
CA GLY A 124 -13.96 -2.02 0.37
C GLY A 124 -13.29 -0.64 0.46
N ALA A 125 -11.99 -0.58 0.74
CA ALA A 125 -11.26 0.68 0.86
C ALA A 125 -11.25 1.47 -0.46
N HIS A 126 -11.26 2.79 -0.37
CA HIS A 126 -11.05 3.65 -1.54
C HIS A 126 -9.55 3.70 -1.88
N MET A 127 -9.16 3.07 -2.98
CA MET A 127 -7.75 2.92 -3.37
C MET A 127 -7.30 4.04 -4.32
N MET A 128 -6.21 4.73 -3.98
CA MET A 128 -5.54 5.74 -4.80
C MET A 128 -4.05 5.39 -4.96
N LEU A 129 -3.51 5.62 -6.15
CA LEU A 129 -2.07 5.54 -6.42
C LEU A 129 -1.57 6.94 -6.80
N ILE A 130 -0.59 7.45 -6.07
CA ILE A 130 -0.04 8.79 -6.26
C ILE A 130 1.45 8.75 -6.58
N ASP A 131 1.92 9.80 -7.24
CA ASP A 131 3.31 9.97 -7.65
C ASP A 131 3.90 8.75 -8.39
N ALA A 132 3.06 8.06 -9.18
CA ALA A 132 3.45 6.83 -9.86
C ALA A 132 4.66 7.08 -10.77
N ALA A 133 5.74 6.33 -10.52
CA ALA A 133 7.00 6.43 -11.24
C ALA A 133 7.06 5.47 -12.44
N GLU A 134 7.92 5.78 -13.40
CA GLU A 134 8.07 5.03 -14.65
C GLU A 134 8.65 3.61 -14.45
N ASP A 135 9.45 3.43 -13.40
CA ASP A 135 10.13 2.20 -12.97
C ASP A 135 9.49 1.54 -11.73
N GLY A 136 8.50 2.18 -11.10
CA GLY A 136 7.83 1.70 -9.89
C GLY A 136 7.07 0.37 -10.04
N PHE A 137 6.95 -0.15 -11.26
CA PHE A 137 6.24 -1.38 -11.61
C PHE A 137 7.15 -2.48 -12.18
N GLU A 138 8.47 -2.29 -12.12
CA GLU A 138 9.46 -3.24 -12.67
C GLU A 138 10.09 -4.11 -11.57
N SER A 139 9.39 -5.13 -11.08
CA SER A 139 10.01 -6.18 -10.26
C SER A 139 10.51 -7.36 -11.10
N ARG A 140 11.45 -8.14 -10.54
CA ARG A 140 11.96 -9.38 -11.18
C ARG A 140 10.83 -10.40 -11.45
N ILE A 141 9.77 -10.36 -10.64
CA ILE A 141 8.60 -11.23 -10.77
C ILE A 141 7.68 -10.74 -11.90
N ASP A 142 7.56 -9.42 -12.09
CA ASP A 142 6.73 -8.82 -13.14
C ASP A 142 7.23 -9.18 -14.55
N ARG A 143 8.55 -9.42 -14.70
CA ARG A 143 9.13 -9.94 -15.94
C ARG A 143 8.64 -11.35 -16.30
N TRP A 144 8.21 -12.14 -15.31
CA TRP A 144 7.70 -13.50 -15.49
C TRP A 144 6.16 -13.58 -15.45
N LEU A 145 5.48 -12.59 -14.85
CA LEU A 145 4.03 -12.51 -14.72
C LEU A 145 3.54 -11.08 -15.05
N PRO A 146 3.58 -10.65 -16.32
CA PRO A 146 3.29 -9.26 -16.72
C PRO A 146 1.84 -8.83 -16.46
N GLU A 147 0.92 -9.77 -16.22
CA GLU A 147 -0.46 -9.47 -15.85
C GLU A 147 -0.62 -8.95 -14.41
N ILE A 148 0.38 -9.16 -13.54
CA ILE A 148 0.28 -8.82 -12.11
C ILE A 148 0.23 -7.31 -11.87
N PRO A 149 1.16 -6.49 -12.43
CA PRO A 149 1.06 -5.04 -12.29
C PRO A 149 -0.27 -4.50 -12.79
N LYS A 150 -0.73 -4.95 -13.98
CA LYS A 150 -2.03 -4.53 -14.54
C LYS A 150 -3.20 -4.91 -13.64
N TYR A 151 -3.16 -6.11 -13.07
CA TYR A 151 -4.19 -6.57 -12.15
C TYR A 151 -4.25 -5.73 -10.87
N SER A 152 -3.09 -5.38 -10.31
CA SER A 152 -2.98 -4.51 -9.14
C SER A 152 -3.39 -3.08 -9.44
N LEU A 153 -2.95 -2.53 -10.59
CA LEU A 153 -3.29 -1.18 -11.03
C LEU A 153 -4.81 -1.00 -11.19
N ALA A 154 -5.50 -2.03 -11.70
CA ALA A 154 -6.95 -2.03 -11.85
C ALA A 154 -7.74 -1.92 -10.53
N LYS A 155 -7.07 -1.98 -9.36
CA LYS A 155 -7.70 -1.78 -8.05
C LYS A 155 -7.74 -0.33 -7.61
N PHE A 156 -6.88 0.52 -8.17
CA PHE A 156 -6.86 1.95 -7.85
C PHE A 156 -7.93 2.67 -8.66
N LYS A 157 -8.81 3.42 -7.98
CA LYS A 157 -9.85 4.24 -8.61
C LYS A 157 -9.27 5.53 -9.19
N THR A 158 -8.21 6.02 -8.56
CA THR A 158 -7.49 7.23 -8.97
C THR A 158 -6.01 6.91 -9.08
N VAL A 159 -5.40 7.27 -10.20
CA VAL A 159 -3.96 7.13 -10.42
C VAL A 159 -3.38 8.47 -10.86
N MET A 160 -2.40 8.98 -10.13
CA MET A 160 -1.68 10.21 -10.44
C MET A 160 -0.24 9.85 -10.78
N ALA A 161 0.14 10.06 -12.04
CA ALA A 161 1.50 9.82 -12.53
C ALA A 161 2.40 11.02 -12.29
N ARG A 162 3.67 10.77 -11.95
CA ARG A 162 4.70 11.83 -11.79
C ARG A 162 4.99 12.58 -13.09
N SER A 163 4.79 11.91 -14.23
CA SER A 163 5.07 12.48 -15.56
C SER A 163 4.20 11.85 -16.64
N GLU A 164 4.12 12.49 -17.81
CA GLU A 164 3.41 11.93 -18.96
C GLU A 164 4.01 10.59 -19.43
N LYS A 165 5.32 10.40 -19.27
CA LYS A 165 5.98 9.11 -19.58
C LYS A 165 5.51 8.00 -18.65
N ALA A 166 5.41 8.27 -17.35
CA ALA A 166 4.88 7.31 -16.38
C ALA A 166 3.39 7.00 -16.66
N LYS A 167 2.61 8.01 -17.07
CA LYS A 167 1.21 7.83 -17.46
C LYS A 167 1.00 6.88 -18.64
N LEU A 168 1.92 6.85 -19.60
CA LEU A 168 1.88 5.90 -20.73
C LEU A 168 2.13 4.44 -20.32
N ARG A 169 2.60 4.19 -19.09
CA ARG A 169 2.88 2.85 -18.56
C ARG A 169 1.82 2.30 -17.61
N LEU A 170 0.88 3.14 -17.18
CA LEU A 170 -0.24 2.79 -16.30
C LEU A 170 -1.42 2.21 -17.12
#